data_AF-A0A433HVH9-F1
#
_entry.id   AF-A0A433HVH9-F1
#
_cell.length_a   1.000
_cell.length_b   1.000
_cell.length_c   1.000
_cell.angle_alpha   90.00
_cell.angle_beta   90.00
_cell.angle_gamma   90.00
#
_symmetry.space_group_name_H-M   'P 1'
#
loop_
_entity.id
_entity.type
_entity.pdbx_description
1 polymer ?
#
loop_
_entity_poly.entity_id
_entity_poly.type
_entity_poly.pdbx_seq_one_letter_code
_entity_poly.pdbx_strand_id
1 'polypeptide(L)'
;MTAFNPMGFLKSLLPWNRPWAHLRPLIKALRTQPYDLGALKALNEELTGKHREIPMDLLWRIWRLAEKAQARLGDPKANRLMDEICRDATGEVQYHYMRGEY
;
A
#
# COMPACT_ATOMS: atom_id res chain seq x y z
N MET A 1 -8.81 3.02 41.76
CA MET A 1 -8.15 1.77 41.33
C MET A 1 -8.83 1.29 40.06
N THR A 2 -8.26 1.59 38.89
CA THR A 2 -8.82 1.19 37.60
C THR A 2 -8.36 -0.23 37.26
N ALA A 3 -9.31 -1.12 37.02
CA ALA A 3 -9.07 -2.52 36.70
C ALA A 3 -8.21 -2.66 35.44
N PHE A 4 -7.05 -3.30 35.59
CA PHE A 4 -6.24 -3.73 34.46
C PHE A 4 -7.03 -4.82 33.73
N ASN A 5 -7.41 -4.57 32.47
CA ASN A 5 -8.15 -5.52 31.66
C ASN A 5 -7.15 -6.33 30.79
N PRO A 6 -6.70 -7.52 31.23
CA PRO A 6 -5.63 -8.26 30.56
C PRO A 6 -6.02 -8.77 29.17
N MET A 7 -7.33 -8.84 28.85
CA MET A 7 -7.81 -9.25 27.53
C MET A 7 -7.57 -8.19 26.43
N GLY A 8 -7.43 -6.92 26.79
CA GLY A 8 -7.08 -5.87 25.82
C GLY A 8 -5.60 -5.93 25.39
N PHE A 9 -4.73 -6.38 26.30
CA PHE A 9 -3.28 -6.47 26.07
C PHE A 9 -2.90 -7.68 25.22
N LEU A 10 -3.62 -8.80 25.37
CA LEU A 10 -3.42 -9.99 24.53
C LEU A 10 -3.85 -9.76 23.07
N LYS A 11 -4.82 -8.88 22.81
CA LYS A 11 -5.16 -8.45 21.43
C LYS A 11 -4.09 -7.56 20.79
N SER A 12 -3.21 -6.91 21.56
CA SER A 12 -2.12 -6.09 21.00
C SER A 12 -0.82 -6.86 20.73
N LEU A 13 -0.74 -8.14 21.11
CA LEU A 13 0.42 -9.02 20.90
C LEU A 13 0.27 -9.97 19.71
N LEU A 14 -0.88 -9.92 19.04
CA LEU A 14 -1.13 -10.60 17.79
C LEU A 14 -0.31 -9.92 16.67
N PRO A 15 0.57 -10.62 15.92
CA PRO A 15 1.47 -10.03 14.91
C PRO A 15 0.73 -9.68 13.60
N TRP A 16 -0.51 -9.20 13.70
CA TRP A 16 -1.47 -9.03 12.61
C TRP A 16 -1.09 -7.98 11.56
N ASN A 17 0.10 -7.37 11.62
CA ASN A 17 0.51 -6.34 10.67
C ASN A 17 2.01 -6.33 10.33
N ARG A 18 2.75 -7.41 10.65
CA ARG A 18 4.20 -7.50 10.34
C ARG A 18 4.56 -7.74 8.88
N PRO A 19 3.89 -8.62 8.10
CA PRO A 19 4.37 -8.94 6.75
C PRO A 19 4.40 -7.71 5.84
N TRP A 20 3.50 -6.75 6.07
CA TRP A 20 3.34 -5.55 5.21
C TRP A 20 3.82 -4.25 5.87
N ALA A 21 4.52 -4.32 7.01
CA ALA A 21 5.04 -3.13 7.67
C ALA A 21 6.05 -2.37 6.80
N HIS A 22 6.80 -3.10 5.96
CA HIS A 22 7.76 -2.55 5.00
C HIS A 22 7.08 -1.74 3.87
N LEU A 23 5.81 -1.99 3.57
CA LEU A 23 5.05 -1.20 2.58
C LEU A 23 4.71 0.21 3.10
N ARG A 24 4.60 0.42 4.42
CA ARG A 24 4.22 1.72 5.00
C ARG A 24 5.11 2.88 4.54
N PRO A 25 6.47 2.80 4.64
CA PRO A 25 7.33 3.85 4.12
C PRO A 25 7.23 4.01 2.59
N LEU A 26 7.04 2.92 1.85
CA LEU A 26 6.86 2.95 0.39
C LEU A 26 5.57 3.69 -0.02
N ILE A 27 4.46 3.39 0.66
CA ILE A 27 3.18 4.10 0.49
C ILE A 27 3.31 5.58 0.87
N LYS A 28 4.15 5.91 1.86
CA LYS A 28 4.40 7.29 2.26
C LYS A 28 5.08 8.08 1.13
N ALA A 29 5.92 7.44 0.31
CA ALA A 29 6.57 8.07 -0.83
C ALA A 29 5.57 8.61 -1.87
N LEU A 30 4.36 8.05 -1.95
CA LEU A 30 3.28 8.57 -2.82
C LEU A 30 2.66 9.89 -2.30
N ARG A 31 2.87 10.28 -1.04
CA ARG A 31 2.11 11.38 -0.42
C ARG A 31 2.74 12.76 -0.57
N THR A 32 4.06 12.84 -0.62
CA THR A 32 4.81 14.09 -0.46
C THR A 32 5.90 14.22 -1.52
N GLN A 33 5.97 15.39 -2.14
CA GLN A 33 7.08 15.78 -3.02
C GLN A 33 8.26 16.31 -2.19
N PRO A 34 9.52 16.18 -2.64
CA PRO A 34 9.94 15.44 -3.84
C PRO A 34 9.71 13.94 -3.69
N TYR A 35 9.25 13.29 -4.77
CA TYR A 35 8.95 11.87 -4.74
C TYR A 35 10.23 11.04 -4.73
N ASP A 36 10.30 10.07 -3.81
CA ASP A 36 11.42 9.13 -3.76
C ASP A 36 11.24 8.05 -4.83
N LEU A 37 11.98 8.19 -5.94
CA LEU A 37 11.94 7.26 -7.08
C LEU A 37 12.36 5.84 -6.68
N GLY A 38 13.27 5.69 -5.72
CA GLY A 38 13.70 4.38 -5.23
C GLY A 38 12.59 3.68 -4.47
N ALA A 39 11.90 4.41 -3.60
CA ALA A 39 10.75 3.89 -2.86
C ALA A 39 9.55 3.59 -3.79
N LEU A 40 9.30 4.41 -4.82
CA LEU A 40 8.27 4.13 -5.82
C LEU A 40 8.60 2.88 -6.64
N LYS A 41 9.86 2.71 -7.05
CA LYS A 41 10.28 1.53 -7.79
C LYS A 41 10.15 0.26 -6.93
N ALA A 42 10.58 0.31 -5.67
CA ALA A 42 10.42 -0.79 -4.73
C ALA A 42 8.94 -1.12 -4.46
N LEU A 43 8.07 -0.10 -4.39
CA LEU A 43 6.63 -0.30 -4.28
C LEU A 43 6.07 -1.03 -5.51
N ASN A 44 6.52 -0.64 -6.70
CA ASN A 44 6.13 -1.30 -7.95
C ASN A 44 6.60 -2.76 -7.97
N GLU A 45 7.86 -3.02 -7.62
CA GLU A 45 8.41 -4.38 -7.54
C GLU A 45 7.67 -5.26 -6.53
N GLU A 46 7.24 -4.72 -5.37
CA GLU A 46 6.43 -5.45 -4.40
C GLU A 46 5.03 -5.79 -4.95
N LEU A 47 4.39 -4.87 -5.69
CA LEU A 47 3.12 -5.13 -6.38
C LEU A 47 3.31 -6.20 -7.47
N THR A 48 4.34 -6.08 -8.31
CA THR A 48 4.62 -7.03 -9.38
C THR A 48 5.18 -8.36 -8.86
N GLY A 49 5.69 -8.46 -7.63
CA GLY A 49 6.35 -9.66 -7.08
C GLY A 49 5.52 -10.45 -6.07
N LYS A 50 4.71 -9.78 -5.23
CA LYS A 50 3.93 -10.41 -4.14
C LYS A 50 2.43 -10.12 -4.22
N HIS A 51 1.93 -9.84 -5.43
CA HIS A 51 0.56 -9.41 -5.74
C HIS A 51 -0.54 -10.19 -5.01
N ARG A 52 -0.40 -11.52 -4.86
CA ARG A 52 -1.47 -12.39 -4.35
C ARG A 52 -1.69 -12.36 -2.83
N GLU A 53 -0.78 -11.76 -2.07
CA GLU A 53 -0.86 -11.75 -0.60
C GLU A 53 -1.13 -10.37 -0.02
N ILE A 54 -1.12 -9.31 -0.84
CA ILE A 54 -1.31 -7.94 -0.36
C ILE A 54 -2.78 -7.75 0.06
N PRO A 55 -3.04 -7.32 1.31
CA PRO A 55 -4.39 -7.04 1.77
C PRO A 55 -5.10 -5.99 0.91
N MET A 56 -6.38 -6.26 0.59
CA MET A 56 -7.25 -5.38 -0.19
C MET A 56 -7.23 -3.92 0.31
N ASP A 57 -7.30 -3.69 1.63
CA ASP A 57 -7.22 -2.35 2.23
C ASP A 57 -5.95 -1.58 1.85
N LEU A 58 -4.81 -2.28 1.76
CA LEU A 58 -3.54 -1.68 1.37
C LEU A 58 -3.51 -1.41 -0.14
N LEU A 59 -4.05 -2.30 -0.96
CA LEU A 59 -4.17 -2.09 -2.42
C LEU A 59 -5.02 -0.85 -2.73
N TRP A 60 -6.20 -0.71 -2.12
CA TRP A 60 -7.03 0.50 -2.27
C TRP A 60 -6.31 1.77 -1.84
N ARG A 61 -5.54 1.69 -0.74
CA ARG A 61 -4.78 2.84 -0.24
C ARG A 61 -3.64 3.23 -1.18
N ILE A 62 -2.93 2.26 -1.74
CA ILE A 62 -1.89 2.47 -2.75
C ILE A 62 -2.50 3.13 -3.99
N TRP A 63 -3.57 2.54 -4.52
CA TRP A 63 -4.26 3.04 -5.71
C TRP A 63 -4.72 4.50 -5.54
N ARG A 64 -5.47 4.81 -4.47
CA ARG A 64 -5.96 6.17 -4.19
C ARG A 64 -4.84 7.20 -3.96
N LEU A 65 -3.68 6.77 -3.48
CA LEU A 65 -2.54 7.66 -3.29
C LEU A 65 -1.76 7.88 -4.59
N ALA A 66 -1.60 6.83 -5.41
CA ALA A 66 -0.98 6.93 -6.73
C ALA A 66 -1.78 7.85 -7.66
N GLU A 67 -3.10 7.71 -7.69
CA GLU A 67 -4.00 8.58 -8.48
C GLU A 67 -3.85 10.07 -8.06
N LYS A 68 -3.84 10.34 -6.75
CA LYS A 68 -3.61 11.70 -6.22
C LYS A 68 -2.22 12.22 -6.54
N ALA A 69 -1.22 11.35 -6.54
CA ALA A 69 0.16 11.73 -6.83
C ALA A 69 0.35 12.07 -8.31
N GLN A 70 -0.32 11.33 -9.21
CA GLN A 70 -0.39 11.57 -10.66
C GLN A 70 -1.07 12.92 -10.96
N ALA A 71 -2.16 13.24 -10.28
CA ALA A 71 -2.89 14.50 -10.46
C ALA A 71 -2.08 15.76 -10.07
N ARG A 72 -1.01 15.60 -9.26
CA ARG A 72 -0.22 16.72 -8.73
C ARG A 72 0.87 17.26 -9.67
N LEU A 73 0.94 16.79 -10.92
CA LEU A 73 1.83 17.28 -11.99
C LEU A 73 3.22 17.71 -11.49
N GLY A 74 4.16 16.77 -11.41
CA GLY A 74 5.54 17.03 -10.99
C GLY A 74 6.57 16.46 -11.96
N ASP A 75 7.34 15.46 -11.49
CA ASP A 75 8.41 14.82 -12.24
C ASP A 75 7.87 13.77 -13.25
N PRO A 76 8.17 13.89 -14.56
CA PRO A 76 7.76 12.90 -15.56
C PRO A 76 8.14 11.45 -15.23
N LYS A 77 9.30 11.23 -14.58
CA LYS A 77 9.74 9.88 -14.20
C LYS A 77 8.92 9.32 -13.05
N ALA A 78 8.61 10.15 -12.06
CA ALA A 78 7.73 9.78 -10.96
C ALA A 78 6.30 9.53 -11.46
N ASN A 79 5.80 10.36 -12.37
CA ASN A 79 4.46 10.22 -12.95
C ASN A 79 4.30 8.88 -13.69
N ARG A 80 5.32 8.45 -14.45
CA ARG A 80 5.29 7.14 -15.11
C ARG A 80 5.23 5.98 -14.12
N LEU A 81 6.06 6.01 -13.07
CA LEU A 81 6.03 4.99 -12.01
C LEU A 81 4.68 4.97 -11.28
N MET A 82 4.07 6.14 -11.06
CA MET A 82 2.74 6.23 -10.44
C MET A 82 1.65 5.63 -11.31
N ASP A 83 1.72 5.82 -12.62
CA ASP A 83 0.77 5.22 -13.58
C ASP A 83 0.89 3.70 -13.59
N GLU A 84 2.12 3.17 -13.59
CA GLU A 84 2.40 1.74 -13.48
C GLU A 84 1.86 1.16 -12.16
N ILE A 85 2.17 1.80 -11.01
CA ILE A 85 1.64 1.41 -9.69
C ILE A 85 0.10 1.45 -9.67
N CYS A 86 -0.50 2.48 -10.28
CA CYS A 86 -1.95 2.64 -10.31
C CYS A 86 -2.61 1.52 -11.12
N ARG A 87 -2.05 1.20 -12.28
CA ARG A 87 -2.53 0.13 -13.16
C ARG A 87 -2.44 -1.24 -12.48
N ASP A 88 -1.30 -1.54 -11.87
CA ASP A 88 -1.06 -2.82 -11.20
C ASP A 88 -1.97 -2.96 -9.97
N ALA A 89 -2.07 -1.93 -9.13
CA ALA A 89 -2.99 -1.94 -7.98
C ALA A 89 -4.46 -2.10 -8.41
N THR A 90 -4.88 -1.48 -9.52
CA THR A 90 -6.25 -1.63 -10.05
C THR A 90 -6.49 -3.05 -10.55
N GLY A 91 -5.52 -3.64 -11.27
CA GLY A 91 -5.59 -5.01 -11.76
C GLY A 91 -5.76 -6.01 -10.61
N GLU A 92 -5.01 -5.84 -9.53
CA GLU A 92 -5.10 -6.70 -8.35
C GLU A 92 -6.44 -6.54 -7.62
N VAL A 93 -6.92 -5.30 -7.44
CA VAL A 93 -8.25 -5.07 -6.85
C VAL A 93 -9.35 -5.77 -7.67
N GLN A 94 -9.29 -5.68 -9.00
CA GLN A 94 -10.24 -6.38 -9.88
C GLN A 94 -10.11 -7.90 -9.78
N TYR A 95 -8.87 -8.41 -9.70
CA TYR A 95 -8.60 -9.83 -9.57
C TYR A 95 -9.19 -10.42 -8.27
N HIS A 96 -8.94 -9.78 -7.13
CA HIS A 96 -9.52 -10.20 -5.85
C HIS A 96 -11.06 -10.09 -5.85
N TYR A 97 -11.61 -9.05 -6.48
CA TYR A 97 -13.06 -8.88 -6.61
C TYR A 97 -13.69 -10.03 -7.42
N MET A 98 -13.05 -10.46 -8.50
CA MET A 98 -13.51 -11.61 -9.30
C MET A 98 -13.42 -12.95 -8.56
N ARG A 99 -12.51 -13.09 -7.59
CA ARG A 99 -12.37 -14.29 -6.76
C ARG A 99 -13.34 -14.36 -5.58
N GLY A 100 -14.07 -13.28 -5.30
CA GLY A 100 -14.96 -13.21 -4.14
C GLY A 100 -14.24 -13.16 -2.80
N GLU A 101 -13.00 -12.68 -2.79
CA GLU A 101 -12.21 -12.47 -1.57
C GLU A 101 -12.50 -11.06 -1.06
N TYR A 102 -13.47 -10.94 -0.15
CA TYR A 102 -13.87 -9.69 0.51
C TYR A 102 -13.49 -9.71 1.98
#